data_AF-A0A6J6S8Q3-F1
#
_entry.id   AF-A0A6J6S8Q3-F1
#
_cell.length_a   1.000
_cell.length_b   1.000
_cell.length_c   1.000
_cell.angle_alpha   90.00
_cell.angle_beta   90.00
_cell.angle_gamma   90.00
#
_symmetry.space_group_name_H-M   'P 1'
#
loop_
_entity.id
_entity.type
_entity.pdbx_description
1 polymer ?
#
loop_
_entity_poly.entity_id
_entity_poly.type
_entity_poly.pdbx_seq_one_letter_code
_entity_poly.pdbx_strand_id
1 'polypeptide(L)'
;MHVVSRQSDGVVIRGAKLHITGASLGHELMTIPTKAMKAGEEDYAIAAMIPVNAPGVKIINTSYAPRHHDLRDFPVSGTDNYPEGFVIFDDVFVPNDRIFLNGEVSQASVFAHSLGLWERLGGLSGMADGADLLVGLAQLIAEANGLAGEAHIKEKISEMIIHATVVRACLEACLMHAEVGPFGAAFPNELYTNAGKYTGAANFNLMVRHLHDIAGGAVVTAPAIADFENPEVGHLARKYMAGRSDIDGEYRTRLFHLIRDLTADSYGGWQLVTNIQAGGGLYAQRIVTRRHYDLERAKQVALAAAGLGAHPDH
;
A
#
# COMPACT_ATOMS: atom_id res chain seq x y z
N MET A 1 -0.69 -6.39 -22.87
CA MET A 1 0.01 -7.66 -23.16
C MET A 1 -1.00 -8.62 -23.73
N HIS A 2 -0.66 -9.33 -24.80
CA HIS A 2 -1.53 -10.27 -25.50
C HIS A 2 -0.70 -11.37 -26.19
N VAL A 3 -1.35 -12.45 -26.58
CA VAL A 3 -0.77 -13.50 -27.42
C VAL A 3 -0.72 -13.04 -28.87
N VAL A 4 0.45 -13.15 -29.51
CA VAL A 4 0.63 -12.83 -30.95
C VAL A 4 0.74 -14.09 -31.83
N SER A 5 1.03 -15.24 -31.23
CA SER A 5 1.10 -16.52 -31.91
C SER A 5 0.79 -17.65 -30.92
N ARG A 6 -0.10 -18.57 -31.32
CA ARG A 6 -0.33 -19.84 -30.61
C ARG A 6 0.29 -20.97 -31.42
N GLN A 7 1.08 -21.79 -30.76
CA GLN A 7 1.83 -22.90 -31.35
C GLN A 7 1.47 -24.19 -30.60
N SER A 8 1.91 -25.33 -31.11
CA SER A 8 1.62 -26.63 -30.48
C SER A 8 2.30 -26.79 -29.11
N ASP A 9 3.45 -26.14 -28.91
CA ASP A 9 4.32 -26.26 -27.74
C ASP A 9 4.25 -25.04 -26.79
N GLY A 10 3.53 -23.98 -27.15
CA GLY A 10 3.38 -22.79 -26.32
C GLY A 10 2.75 -21.60 -27.04
N VAL A 11 3.00 -20.41 -26.49
CA VAL A 11 2.55 -19.14 -27.06
C VAL A 11 3.69 -18.14 -27.12
N VAL A 12 3.59 -17.19 -28.05
CA VAL A 12 4.43 -15.98 -28.05
C VAL A 12 3.57 -14.81 -27.58
N ILE A 13 4.04 -14.07 -26.58
CA ILE A 13 3.34 -12.91 -26.03
C ILE A 13 4.07 -11.60 -26.34
N ARG A 14 3.30 -10.53 -26.49
CA ARG A 14 3.81 -9.17 -26.72
C ARG A 14 3.05 -8.13 -25.90
N GLY A 15 3.78 -7.12 -25.44
CA GLY A 15 3.22 -5.93 -24.82
C GLY A 15 3.92 -5.63 -23.50
N ALA A 16 3.19 -5.10 -22.52
CA ALA A 16 3.83 -4.69 -21.28
C ALA A 16 2.94 -4.76 -20.04
N LYS A 17 3.58 -4.67 -18.88
CA LYS A 17 3.01 -4.52 -17.54
C LYS A 17 3.70 -3.36 -16.83
N LEU A 18 2.91 -2.54 -16.16
CA LEU A 18 3.36 -1.31 -15.52
C LEU A 18 3.30 -1.46 -14.00
N HIS A 19 4.15 -0.72 -13.29
CA HIS A 19 4.13 -0.60 -11.82
C HIS A 19 4.35 -1.93 -11.11
N ILE A 20 5.35 -2.69 -11.57
CA ILE A 20 5.67 -4.00 -10.99
C ILE A 20 6.79 -3.83 -9.96
N THR A 21 6.40 -3.69 -8.71
CA THR A 21 7.33 -3.56 -7.58
C THR A 21 8.29 -4.74 -7.54
N GLY A 22 9.58 -4.46 -7.47
CA GLY A 22 10.63 -5.47 -7.36
C GLY A 22 10.80 -6.37 -8.59
N ALA A 23 10.26 -6.01 -9.76
CA ALA A 23 10.29 -6.87 -10.95
C ALA A 23 11.69 -7.41 -11.31
N SER A 24 12.72 -6.58 -11.16
CA SER A 24 14.11 -6.95 -11.44
C SER A 24 14.80 -7.73 -10.33
N LEU A 25 14.15 -7.91 -9.17
CA LEU A 25 14.69 -8.62 -8.01
C LEU A 25 14.13 -10.05 -7.90
N GLY A 26 13.02 -10.34 -8.59
CA GLY A 26 12.40 -11.66 -8.61
C GLY A 26 13.08 -12.63 -9.59
N HIS A 27 12.76 -13.92 -9.44
CA HIS A 27 13.15 -14.96 -10.40
C HIS A 27 12.13 -15.12 -11.54
N GLU A 28 10.85 -14.88 -11.23
CA GLU A 28 9.72 -15.18 -12.09
C GLU A 28 8.68 -14.06 -12.00
N LEU A 29 7.95 -13.85 -13.09
CA LEU A 29 6.87 -12.89 -13.24
C LEU A 29 5.56 -13.64 -13.44
N MET A 30 4.66 -13.55 -12.47
CA MET A 30 3.28 -14.00 -12.65
C MET A 30 2.52 -12.94 -13.43
N THR A 31 2.29 -13.20 -14.71
CA THR A 31 1.54 -12.30 -15.58
C THR A 31 0.10 -12.78 -15.67
N ILE A 32 -0.86 -11.87 -15.42
CA ILE A 32 -2.29 -12.19 -15.40
C ILE A 32 -3.13 -11.07 -16.03
N PRO A 33 -4.37 -11.33 -16.47
CA PRO A 33 -5.29 -10.28 -16.91
C PRO A 33 -5.63 -9.28 -15.78
N THR A 34 -5.90 -8.03 -16.14
CA THR A 34 -6.18 -6.94 -15.17
C THR A 34 -7.64 -6.50 -15.13
N LYS A 35 -8.49 -7.13 -15.95
CA LYS A 35 -9.93 -6.84 -16.05
C LYS A 35 -10.68 -8.07 -16.58
N ALA A 36 -12.00 -8.02 -16.48
CA ALA A 36 -12.86 -8.91 -17.26
C ALA A 36 -12.61 -8.70 -18.76
N MET A 37 -12.63 -9.80 -19.52
CA MET A 37 -12.48 -9.81 -20.97
C MET A 37 -13.83 -10.12 -21.62
N LYS A 38 -14.08 -9.54 -22.79
CA LYS A 38 -15.26 -9.80 -23.63
C LYS A 38 -14.91 -10.82 -24.71
N ALA A 39 -15.95 -11.37 -25.35
CA ALA A 39 -15.76 -12.11 -26.60
C ALA A 39 -15.04 -11.23 -27.63
N GLY A 40 -14.04 -11.78 -28.33
CA GLY A 40 -13.13 -11.04 -29.19
C GLY A 40 -11.88 -10.49 -28.50
N GLU A 41 -11.75 -10.65 -27.18
CA GLU A 41 -10.53 -10.29 -26.41
C GLU A 41 -9.73 -11.54 -25.97
N GLU A 42 -9.87 -12.68 -26.67
CA GLU A 42 -9.24 -13.97 -26.30
C GLU A 42 -7.72 -13.87 -26.21
N ASP A 43 -7.07 -13.10 -27.10
CA ASP A 43 -5.62 -12.91 -27.07
C ASP A 43 -5.11 -12.16 -25.83
N TYR A 44 -5.99 -11.42 -25.15
CA TYR A 44 -5.68 -10.71 -23.90
C TYR A 44 -5.98 -11.54 -22.65
N ALA A 45 -6.74 -12.63 -22.79
CA ALA A 45 -7.02 -13.58 -21.73
C ALA A 45 -5.87 -14.58 -21.57
N ILE A 46 -4.72 -14.09 -21.11
CA ILE A 46 -3.50 -14.88 -20.93
C ILE A 46 -2.95 -14.71 -19.51
N ALA A 47 -2.65 -15.84 -18.86
CA ALA A 47 -1.97 -15.89 -17.57
C ALA A 47 -0.82 -16.90 -17.63
N ALA A 48 0.37 -16.52 -17.17
CA ALA A 48 1.55 -17.37 -17.21
C ALA A 48 2.66 -16.95 -16.23
N MET A 49 3.48 -17.92 -15.81
CA MET A 49 4.76 -17.68 -15.14
C MET A 49 5.88 -17.49 -16.17
N ILE A 50 6.62 -16.40 -16.07
CA ILE A 50 7.67 -16.04 -17.02
C ILE A 50 8.97 -15.71 -16.27
N PRO A 51 10.10 -16.37 -16.56
CA PRO A 51 11.37 -16.02 -15.93
C PRO A 51 11.73 -14.57 -16.20
N VAL A 52 12.23 -13.86 -15.18
CA VAL A 52 12.64 -12.45 -15.31
C VAL A 52 13.73 -12.26 -16.37
N ASN A 53 14.58 -13.27 -16.58
CA ASN A 53 15.64 -13.29 -17.58
C ASN A 53 15.24 -13.96 -18.90
N ALA A 54 13.95 -14.27 -19.13
CA ALA A 54 13.52 -14.90 -20.38
C ALA A 54 13.86 -14.00 -21.59
N PRO A 55 14.32 -14.58 -22.72
CA PRO A 55 14.55 -13.82 -23.94
C PRO A 55 13.33 -12.97 -24.33
N GLY A 56 13.54 -11.69 -24.59
CA GLY A 56 12.47 -10.73 -24.90
C GLY A 56 11.90 -9.98 -23.68
N VAL A 57 12.20 -10.40 -22.45
CA VAL A 57 11.85 -9.63 -21.25
C VAL A 57 12.82 -8.47 -21.07
N LYS A 58 12.28 -7.25 -20.92
CA LYS A 58 13.05 -6.03 -20.63
C LYS A 58 12.40 -5.30 -19.47
N ILE A 59 13.17 -4.89 -18.48
CA ILE A 59 12.65 -4.20 -17.29
C ILE A 59 13.29 -2.81 -17.22
N ILE A 60 12.47 -1.77 -17.31
CA ILE A 60 12.87 -0.39 -17.09
C ILE A 60 12.46 -0.02 -15.66
N ASN A 61 13.44 0.20 -14.79
CA ASN A 61 13.21 0.51 -13.40
C ASN A 61 13.18 2.01 -13.14
N THR A 62 12.29 2.43 -12.25
CA THR A 62 12.45 3.66 -11.46
C THR A 62 12.66 3.29 -9.99
N SER A 63 13.34 4.14 -9.23
CA SER A 63 13.60 3.91 -7.80
C SER A 63 13.37 5.19 -7.00
N TYR A 64 12.81 5.00 -5.80
CA TYR A 64 12.65 6.01 -4.77
C TYR A 64 13.74 5.90 -3.68
N ALA A 65 14.75 5.05 -3.87
CA ALA A 65 15.89 4.94 -2.97
C ALA A 65 16.59 6.29 -2.78
N PRO A 66 17.09 6.59 -1.57
CA PRO A 66 17.90 7.77 -1.33
C PRO A 66 19.10 7.82 -2.28
N ARG A 67 19.34 9.00 -2.86
CA ARG A 67 20.53 9.26 -3.69
C ARG A 67 21.71 9.81 -2.87
N HIS A 68 21.50 10.02 -1.58
CA HIS A 68 22.52 10.55 -0.69
C HIS A 68 23.53 9.45 -0.32
N HIS A 69 24.80 9.84 -0.11
CA HIS A 69 25.87 8.91 0.20
C HIS A 69 25.80 8.38 1.65
N ASP A 70 25.39 9.24 2.59
CA ASP A 70 25.11 8.86 3.97
C ASP A 70 23.62 8.52 4.10
N LEU A 71 23.33 7.27 4.42
CA LEU A 71 21.97 6.73 4.55
C LEU A 71 21.41 6.85 5.97
N ARG A 72 22.20 7.34 6.95
CA ARG A 72 21.74 7.49 8.34
C ARG A 72 20.57 8.49 8.47
N ASP A 73 20.45 9.40 7.53
CA ASP A 73 19.35 10.37 7.43
C ASP A 73 18.06 9.77 6.82
N PHE A 74 18.12 8.53 6.34
CA PHE A 74 17.05 7.78 5.66
C PHE A 74 16.85 6.41 6.32
N PRO A 75 16.38 6.38 7.58
CA PRO A 75 16.39 5.18 8.42
C PRO A 75 15.54 4.02 7.90
N VAL A 76 14.62 4.26 6.97
CA VAL A 76 13.80 3.22 6.34
C VAL A 76 14.20 3.03 4.89
N SER A 77 14.11 4.08 4.06
CA SER A 77 14.33 3.92 2.63
C SER A 77 15.79 3.63 2.25
N GLY A 78 16.74 3.88 3.16
CA GLY A 78 18.14 3.49 3.00
C GLY A 78 18.35 1.97 2.98
N THR A 79 17.47 1.18 3.59
CA THR A 79 17.54 -0.29 3.60
C THR A 79 16.36 -0.95 2.91
N ASP A 80 15.17 -0.38 3.05
CA ASP A 80 13.91 -0.92 2.55
C ASP A 80 13.41 -0.09 1.38
N ASN A 81 13.96 -0.37 0.20
CA ASN A 81 13.48 0.20 -1.05
C ASN A 81 13.46 -0.86 -2.17
N TYR A 82 12.45 -0.79 -3.02
CA TYR A 82 12.26 -1.70 -4.14
C TYR A 82 12.06 -0.88 -5.42
N PRO A 83 12.71 -1.23 -6.54
CA PRO A 83 12.48 -0.55 -7.80
C PRO A 83 11.09 -0.87 -8.33
N GLU A 84 10.49 0.08 -9.02
CA GLU A 84 9.22 -0.09 -9.73
C GLU A 84 9.50 -0.38 -11.21
N GLY A 85 9.13 -1.58 -11.65
CA GLY A 85 9.43 -2.07 -13.00
C GLY A 85 8.33 -1.76 -14.01
N PHE A 86 8.72 -1.15 -15.12
CA PHE A 86 7.99 -1.21 -16.39
C PHE A 86 8.53 -2.41 -17.18
N VAL A 87 7.76 -3.50 -17.17
CA VAL A 87 8.13 -4.78 -17.76
C VAL A 87 7.58 -4.88 -19.17
N ILE A 88 8.47 -5.00 -20.15
CA ILE A 88 8.16 -5.16 -21.57
C ILE A 88 8.41 -6.63 -21.95
N PHE A 89 7.42 -7.21 -22.63
CA PHE A 89 7.48 -8.52 -23.26
C PHE A 89 7.59 -8.30 -24.77
N ASP A 90 8.80 -8.45 -25.29
CA ASP A 90 9.16 -8.28 -26.70
C ASP A 90 9.31 -9.67 -27.33
N ASP A 91 8.18 -10.23 -27.79
CA ASP A 91 8.07 -11.58 -28.37
C ASP A 91 8.63 -12.69 -27.47
N VAL A 92 8.08 -12.77 -26.26
CA VAL A 92 8.49 -13.77 -25.28
C VAL A 92 7.75 -15.08 -25.53
N PHE A 93 8.48 -16.16 -25.77
CA PHE A 93 7.92 -17.50 -25.83
C PHE A 93 7.64 -18.04 -24.42
N VAL A 94 6.46 -18.65 -24.24
CA VAL A 94 6.02 -19.27 -23.00
C VAL A 94 5.56 -20.70 -23.29
N PRO A 95 6.20 -21.72 -22.69
CA PRO A 95 5.82 -23.12 -22.90
C PRO A 95 4.50 -23.46 -22.19
N ASN A 96 3.78 -24.46 -22.72
CA ASN A 96 2.44 -24.85 -22.23
C ASN A 96 2.36 -25.16 -20.74
N ASP A 97 3.42 -25.73 -20.13
CA ASP A 97 3.46 -26.09 -18.71
C ASP A 97 3.52 -24.87 -17.76
N ARG A 98 3.74 -23.67 -18.30
CA ARG A 98 3.78 -22.40 -17.56
C ARG A 98 2.55 -21.51 -17.78
N ILE A 99 1.57 -21.99 -18.55
CA ILE A 99 0.36 -21.24 -18.91
C ILE A 99 -0.81 -21.68 -18.02
N PHE A 100 -1.52 -20.72 -17.43
CA PHE A 100 -2.68 -20.97 -16.57
C PHE A 100 -4.01 -20.47 -17.15
N LEU A 101 -3.96 -19.64 -18.19
CA LEU A 101 -5.13 -19.13 -18.92
C LEU A 101 -4.70 -18.82 -20.36
N ASN A 102 -5.45 -19.26 -21.36
CA ASN A 102 -5.10 -19.05 -22.78
C ASN A 102 -6.35 -18.93 -23.67
N GLY A 103 -7.05 -17.81 -23.57
CA GLY A 103 -8.22 -17.49 -24.41
C GLY A 103 -9.56 -17.69 -23.72
N GLU A 104 -9.61 -18.30 -22.52
CA GLU A 104 -10.85 -18.47 -21.77
C GLU A 104 -11.30 -17.15 -21.12
N VAL A 105 -11.87 -16.25 -21.93
CA VAL A 105 -12.30 -14.89 -21.51
C VAL A 105 -13.22 -14.88 -20.28
N SER A 106 -14.00 -15.94 -20.08
CA SER A 106 -14.89 -16.12 -18.92
C SER A 106 -14.16 -16.27 -17.59
N GLN A 107 -12.88 -16.69 -17.61
CA GLN A 107 -12.04 -16.87 -16.43
C GLN A 107 -11.14 -15.66 -16.14
N ALA A 108 -11.01 -14.71 -17.07
CA ALA A 108 -10.12 -13.55 -16.90
C ALA A 108 -10.47 -12.68 -15.68
N SER A 109 -11.77 -12.55 -15.37
CA SER A 109 -12.24 -11.83 -14.19
C SER A 109 -11.83 -12.51 -12.88
N VAL A 110 -11.71 -13.83 -12.85
CA VAL A 110 -11.28 -14.59 -11.67
C VAL A 110 -9.82 -14.25 -11.34
N PHE A 111 -8.92 -14.26 -12.33
CA PHE A 111 -7.53 -13.86 -12.13
C PHE A 111 -7.39 -12.40 -11.68
N ALA A 112 -8.12 -11.48 -12.33
CA ALA A 112 -8.10 -10.06 -11.95
C ALA A 112 -8.63 -9.85 -10.52
N HIS A 113 -9.66 -10.62 -10.14
CA HIS A 113 -10.24 -10.61 -8.79
C HIS A 113 -9.25 -11.12 -7.75
N SER A 114 -8.60 -12.26 -8.00
CA SER A 114 -7.63 -12.84 -7.08
C SER A 114 -6.49 -11.88 -6.76
N LEU A 115 -5.91 -11.22 -7.78
CA LEU A 115 -4.89 -10.20 -7.55
C LEU A 115 -5.42 -9.05 -6.70
N GLY A 116 -6.58 -8.51 -7.06
CA GLY A 116 -7.19 -7.39 -6.35
C GLY A 116 -7.49 -7.70 -4.89
N LEU A 117 -7.98 -8.90 -4.59
CA LEU A 117 -8.30 -9.31 -3.22
C LEU A 117 -7.05 -9.40 -2.34
N TRP A 118 -6.04 -10.15 -2.79
CA TRP A 118 -4.83 -10.39 -2.01
C TRP A 118 -3.98 -9.14 -1.87
N GLU A 119 -3.86 -8.33 -2.92
CA GLU A 119 -3.14 -7.05 -2.86
C GLU A 119 -3.82 -6.07 -1.89
N ARG A 120 -5.16 -6.04 -1.86
CA ARG A 120 -5.89 -5.18 -0.90
C ARG A 120 -5.76 -5.68 0.54
N LEU A 121 -5.74 -6.99 0.77
CA LEU A 121 -5.46 -7.55 2.09
C LEU A 121 -4.04 -7.18 2.56
N GLY A 122 -3.03 -7.40 1.71
CA GLY A 122 -1.65 -7.01 2.00
C GLY A 122 -1.51 -5.51 2.28
N GLY A 123 -2.14 -4.69 1.46
CA GLY A 123 -2.20 -3.24 1.67
C GLY A 123 -2.91 -2.84 2.96
N LEU A 124 -4.00 -3.50 3.34
CA LEU A 124 -4.70 -3.26 4.60
C LEU A 124 -3.84 -3.67 5.81
N SER A 125 -3.16 -4.82 5.72
CA SER A 125 -2.21 -5.26 6.75
C SER A 125 -1.11 -4.22 6.97
N GLY A 126 -0.45 -3.77 5.89
CA GLY A 126 0.60 -2.76 6.00
C GLY A 126 0.08 -1.41 6.50
N MET A 127 -1.14 -1.03 6.15
CA MET A 127 -1.78 0.19 6.66
C MET A 127 -2.07 0.13 8.16
N ALA A 128 -2.47 -1.03 8.70
CA ALA A 128 -2.72 -1.19 10.13
C ALA A 128 -1.46 -0.95 10.94
N ASP A 129 -0.34 -1.56 10.54
CA ASP A 129 0.95 -1.39 11.22
C ASP A 129 1.55 0.01 10.98
N GLY A 130 1.40 0.54 9.76
CA GLY A 130 1.83 1.89 9.42
C GLY A 130 1.07 2.98 10.20
N ALA A 131 -0.22 2.78 10.49
CA ALA A 131 -1.01 3.73 11.26
C ALA A 131 -0.51 3.83 12.72
N ASP A 132 -0.16 2.70 13.35
CA ASP A 132 0.42 2.69 14.69
C ASP A 132 1.79 3.41 14.72
N LEU A 133 2.61 3.22 13.68
CA LEU A 133 3.87 3.95 13.52
C LEU A 133 3.64 5.47 13.45
N LEU A 134 2.67 5.93 12.65
CA LEU A 134 2.35 7.36 12.55
C LEU A 134 1.87 7.93 13.90
N VAL A 135 1.01 7.21 14.62
CA VAL A 135 0.54 7.60 15.97
C VAL A 135 1.73 7.71 16.94
N GLY A 136 2.61 6.70 16.95
CA GLY A 136 3.80 6.70 17.79
C GLY A 136 4.72 7.88 17.49
N LEU A 137 4.98 8.16 16.21
CA LEU A 137 5.78 9.31 15.79
C LEU A 137 5.15 10.64 16.21
N ALA A 138 3.83 10.78 16.06
CA ALA A 138 3.10 11.98 16.48
C ALA A 138 3.21 12.21 17.99
N GLN A 139 3.06 11.17 18.80
CA GLN A 139 3.20 11.25 20.26
C GLN A 139 4.65 11.59 20.66
N LEU A 140 5.63 10.87 20.12
CA LEU A 140 7.04 11.05 20.45
C LEU A 140 7.54 12.44 20.06
N ILE A 141 7.18 12.94 18.87
CA ILE A 141 7.63 14.27 18.45
C ILE A 141 6.93 15.38 19.22
N ALA A 142 5.65 15.20 19.58
CA ALA A 142 4.93 16.14 20.46
C ALA A 142 5.59 16.22 21.85
N GLU A 143 5.98 15.09 22.43
CA GLU A 143 6.69 15.03 23.71
C GLU A 143 8.09 15.65 23.63
N ALA A 144 8.83 15.31 22.57
CA ALA A 144 10.16 15.87 22.30
C ALA A 144 10.11 17.39 22.12
N ASN A 145 9.04 17.90 21.51
CA ASN A 145 8.77 19.34 21.35
C ASN A 145 8.28 20.00 22.66
N GLY A 146 7.90 19.24 23.68
CA GLY A 146 7.29 19.76 24.91
C GLY A 146 5.83 20.20 24.76
N LEU A 147 5.15 19.77 23.69
CA LEU A 147 3.80 20.20 23.30
C LEU A 147 2.73 19.12 23.47
N ALA A 148 3.08 17.95 24.02
CA ALA A 148 2.13 16.86 24.26
C ALA A 148 0.93 17.26 25.14
N GLY A 149 1.04 18.34 25.91
CA GLY A 149 -0.03 18.89 26.74
C GLY A 149 -1.08 19.70 25.97
N GLU A 150 -0.73 20.23 24.80
CA GLU A 150 -1.54 21.19 24.05
C GLU A 150 -2.80 20.57 23.45
N ALA A 151 -3.93 21.26 23.57
CA ALA A 151 -5.24 20.73 23.18
C ALA A 151 -5.30 20.38 21.68
N HIS A 152 -4.81 21.28 20.81
CA HIS A 152 -4.84 21.09 19.35
C HIS A 152 -3.85 20.01 18.85
N ILE A 153 -2.90 19.58 19.69
CA ILE A 153 -2.00 18.46 19.40
C ILE A 153 -2.68 17.15 19.82
N LYS A 154 -3.23 17.11 21.05
CA LYS A 154 -3.97 15.96 21.56
C LYS A 154 -5.16 15.58 20.68
N GLU A 155 -5.88 16.57 20.15
CA GLU A 155 -7.01 16.35 19.24
C GLU A 155 -6.56 15.63 17.97
N LYS A 156 -5.49 16.09 17.31
CA LYS A 156 -4.95 15.44 16.11
C LYS A 156 -4.44 14.03 16.39
N ILE A 157 -3.72 13.84 17.49
CA ILE A 157 -3.26 12.50 17.89
C ILE A 157 -4.45 11.58 18.16
N SER A 158 -5.53 12.09 18.75
CA SER A 158 -6.77 11.33 18.99
C SER A 158 -7.45 10.93 17.68
N GLU A 159 -7.50 11.81 16.68
CA GLU A 159 -7.97 11.44 15.33
C GLU A 159 -7.10 10.35 14.70
N MET A 160 -5.78 10.44 14.84
CA MET A 160 -4.85 9.42 14.36
C MET A 160 -5.05 8.07 15.06
N ILE A 161 -5.27 8.07 16.38
CA ILE A 161 -5.57 6.85 17.17
C ILE A 161 -6.88 6.21 16.71
N ILE A 162 -7.94 7.00 16.51
CA ILE A 162 -9.22 6.49 16.01
C ILE A 162 -9.03 5.86 14.63
N HIS A 163 -8.29 6.54 13.74
CA HIS A 163 -7.98 6.01 12.41
C HIS A 163 -7.24 4.67 12.48
N ALA A 164 -6.14 4.59 13.24
CA ALA A 164 -5.35 3.37 13.42
C ALA A 164 -6.23 2.23 13.96
N THR A 165 -7.06 2.52 14.96
CA THR A 165 -7.97 1.56 15.58
C THR A 165 -8.99 1.01 14.57
N VAL A 166 -9.60 1.88 13.75
CA VAL A 166 -10.59 1.47 12.74
C VAL A 166 -9.94 0.62 11.65
N VAL A 167 -8.76 0.99 11.16
CA VAL A 167 -8.03 0.22 10.14
C VAL A 167 -7.68 -1.18 10.68
N ARG A 168 -7.15 -1.27 11.91
CA ARG A 168 -6.84 -2.54 12.56
C ARG A 168 -8.09 -3.39 12.81
N ALA A 169 -9.19 -2.79 13.27
CA ALA A 169 -10.46 -3.49 13.45
C ALA A 169 -11.01 -4.06 12.13
N CYS A 170 -10.86 -3.35 11.00
CA CYS A 170 -11.24 -3.89 9.69
C CYS A 170 -10.37 -5.08 9.26
N LEU A 171 -9.06 -5.03 9.54
CA LEU A 171 -8.16 -6.16 9.29
C LEU A 171 -8.57 -7.39 10.13
N GLU A 172 -8.81 -7.20 11.43
CA GLU A 172 -9.27 -8.29 12.28
C GLU A 172 -10.61 -8.85 11.81
N ALA A 173 -11.58 -7.99 11.49
CA ALA A 173 -12.87 -8.42 10.95
C ALA A 173 -12.73 -9.21 9.64
N CYS A 174 -11.84 -8.80 8.72
CA CYS A 174 -11.67 -9.54 7.47
C CYS A 174 -11.08 -10.95 7.68
N LEU A 175 -10.23 -11.12 8.69
CA LEU A 175 -9.66 -12.41 9.06
C LEU A 175 -10.65 -13.28 9.84
N MET A 176 -11.38 -12.70 10.78
CA MET A 176 -12.37 -13.43 11.59
C MET A 176 -13.58 -13.92 10.79
N HIS A 177 -13.91 -13.21 9.70
CA HIS A 177 -14.98 -13.59 8.77
C HIS A 177 -14.45 -14.24 7.49
N ALA A 178 -13.23 -14.79 7.51
CA ALA A 178 -12.66 -15.49 6.36
C ALA A 178 -13.51 -16.72 5.98
N GLU A 179 -13.55 -17.01 4.69
CA GLU A 179 -14.29 -18.14 4.13
C GLU A 179 -13.31 -19.17 3.55
N VAL A 180 -13.59 -20.45 3.74
CA VAL A 180 -12.79 -21.53 3.15
C VAL A 180 -13.41 -21.94 1.82
N GLY A 181 -12.66 -21.77 0.74
CA GLY A 181 -13.10 -22.14 -0.60
C GLY A 181 -13.19 -23.65 -0.83
N PRO A 182 -13.75 -24.08 -1.96
CA PRO A 182 -14.00 -25.49 -2.27
C PRO A 182 -12.73 -26.36 -2.34
N PHE A 183 -11.55 -25.75 -2.50
CA PHE A 183 -10.25 -26.41 -2.54
C PHE A 183 -9.46 -26.31 -1.22
N GLY A 184 -10.09 -25.82 -0.14
CA GLY A 184 -9.48 -25.74 1.20
C GLY A 184 -8.63 -24.49 1.46
N ALA A 185 -8.48 -23.59 0.49
CA ALA A 185 -7.83 -22.29 0.71
C ALA A 185 -8.75 -21.33 1.48
N ALA A 186 -8.21 -20.63 2.47
CA ALA A 186 -8.92 -19.57 3.19
C ALA A 186 -8.80 -18.24 2.44
N PHE A 187 -9.90 -17.52 2.31
CA PHE A 187 -9.98 -16.20 1.67
C PHE A 187 -10.47 -15.16 2.69
N PRO A 188 -9.86 -13.97 2.73
CA PRO A 188 -10.32 -12.92 3.64
C PRO A 188 -11.73 -12.46 3.25
N ASN A 189 -12.49 -11.99 4.22
CA ASN A 189 -13.80 -11.40 3.92
C ASN A 189 -13.64 -10.16 3.05
N GLU A 190 -14.26 -10.16 1.89
CA GLU A 190 -14.09 -9.10 0.89
C GLU A 190 -14.70 -7.78 1.33
N LEU A 191 -15.83 -7.79 2.04
CA LEU A 191 -16.50 -6.57 2.48
C LEU A 191 -15.58 -5.77 3.41
N TYR A 192 -15.06 -6.42 4.45
CA TYR A 192 -14.18 -5.80 5.43
C TYR A 192 -12.81 -5.44 4.85
N THR A 193 -12.25 -6.29 3.98
CA THR A 193 -10.99 -5.99 3.29
C THR A 193 -11.08 -4.69 2.49
N ASN A 194 -12.13 -4.54 1.67
CA ASN A 194 -12.28 -3.38 0.80
C ASN A 194 -12.70 -2.12 1.57
N ALA A 195 -13.55 -2.26 2.59
CA ALA A 195 -13.93 -1.14 3.45
C ALA A 195 -12.73 -0.61 4.27
N GLY A 196 -11.92 -1.52 4.83
CA GLY A 196 -10.70 -1.19 5.57
C GLY A 196 -9.66 -0.54 4.68
N LYS A 197 -9.33 -1.16 3.54
CA LYS A 197 -8.36 -0.62 2.57
C LYS A 197 -8.76 0.77 2.08
N TYR A 198 -10.05 0.98 1.80
CA TYR A 198 -10.56 2.31 1.43
C TYR A 198 -10.40 3.32 2.55
N THR A 199 -10.76 2.94 3.78
CA THR A 199 -10.67 3.84 4.94
C THR A 199 -9.24 4.24 5.23
N GLY A 200 -8.30 3.29 5.19
CA GLY A 200 -6.86 3.54 5.28
C GLY A 200 -6.37 4.49 4.18
N ALA A 201 -6.61 4.12 2.91
CA ALA A 201 -6.15 4.87 1.75
C ALA A 201 -6.70 6.31 1.68
N ALA A 202 -8.00 6.49 1.94
CA ALA A 202 -8.66 7.79 1.80
C ALA A 202 -8.22 8.81 2.86
N ASN A 203 -7.75 8.33 4.03
CA ASN A 203 -7.37 9.19 5.15
C ASN A 203 -5.86 9.26 5.38
N PHE A 204 -5.05 8.43 4.73
CA PHE A 204 -3.59 8.41 4.92
C PHE A 204 -2.95 9.81 4.79
N ASN A 205 -3.30 10.55 3.73
CA ASN A 205 -2.77 11.90 3.50
C ASN A 205 -3.18 12.90 4.60
N LEU A 206 -4.37 12.72 5.19
CA LEU A 206 -4.82 13.51 6.33
C LEU A 206 -4.00 13.18 7.58
N MET A 207 -3.69 11.90 7.83
CA MET A 207 -2.84 11.47 8.94
C MET A 207 -1.41 12.01 8.80
N VAL A 208 -0.86 11.97 7.58
CA VAL A 208 0.45 12.58 7.28
C VAL A 208 0.42 14.10 7.52
N ARG A 209 -0.64 14.79 7.09
CA ARG A 209 -0.81 16.22 7.35
C ARG A 209 -0.81 16.53 8.85
N HIS A 210 -1.53 15.74 9.65
CA HIS A 210 -1.53 15.89 11.11
C HIS A 210 -0.15 15.68 11.70
N LEU A 211 0.57 14.64 11.28
CA LEU A 211 1.94 14.39 11.73
C LEU A 211 2.89 15.55 11.38
N HIS A 212 2.81 16.10 10.18
CA HIS A 212 3.59 17.28 9.78
C HIS A 212 3.27 18.51 10.62
N ASP A 213 1.99 18.77 10.87
CA ASP A 213 1.56 19.91 11.68
C ASP A 213 2.00 19.79 13.15
N ILE A 214 1.99 18.58 13.71
CA ILE A 214 2.50 18.28 15.06
C ILE A 214 4.02 18.42 15.13
N ALA A 215 4.74 17.92 14.13
CA ALA A 215 6.20 17.88 14.12
C ALA A 215 6.81 19.26 13.87
N GLY A 216 6.24 20.04 12.94
CA GLY A 216 6.75 21.34 12.52
C GLY A 216 7.84 21.28 11.43
N GLY A 217 8.38 22.44 11.06
CA GLY A 217 9.25 22.59 9.87
C GLY A 217 10.56 21.81 9.91
N ALA A 218 11.04 21.42 11.09
CA ALA A 218 12.28 20.66 11.24
C ALA A 218 12.21 19.26 10.59
N VAL A 219 11.03 18.76 10.24
CA VAL A 219 10.90 17.57 9.37
C VAL A 219 11.74 17.68 8.11
N VAL A 220 11.85 18.87 7.50
CA VAL A 220 12.61 19.06 6.26
C VAL A 220 13.86 19.93 6.43
N THR A 221 14.09 20.48 7.62
CA THR A 221 15.21 21.40 7.88
C THR A 221 16.14 20.95 9.01
N ALA A 222 15.93 19.77 9.60
CA ALA A 222 16.85 19.24 10.60
C ALA A 222 18.26 19.03 10.00
N PRO A 223 19.33 19.27 10.79
CA PRO A 223 20.70 19.01 10.35
C PRO A 223 20.91 17.52 10.11
N ALA A 224 21.92 17.16 9.30
CA ALA A 224 22.25 15.77 9.04
C ALA A 224 22.79 15.09 10.30
N ILE A 225 22.67 13.76 10.39
CA ILE A 225 23.23 13.01 11.51
C ILE A 225 24.75 13.22 11.63
N ALA A 226 25.45 13.35 10.50
CA ALA A 226 26.88 13.63 10.46
C ALA A 226 27.27 14.99 11.09
N ASP A 227 26.36 15.98 11.13
CA ASP A 227 26.66 17.29 11.72
C ASP A 227 26.86 17.20 13.24
N PHE A 228 26.25 16.22 13.91
CA PHE A 228 26.44 15.96 15.34
C PHE A 228 27.82 15.41 15.68
N GLU A 229 28.52 14.85 14.69
CA GLU A 229 29.87 14.28 14.80
C GLU A 229 30.96 15.32 14.51
N ASN A 230 30.57 16.50 14.01
CA ASN A 230 31.51 17.57 13.68
C ASN A 230 32.08 18.21 14.97
N PRO A 231 33.41 18.32 15.12
CA PRO A 231 34.03 18.85 16.34
C PRO A 231 33.72 20.33 16.59
N GLU A 232 33.44 21.11 15.54
CA GLU A 232 33.15 22.54 15.65
C GLU A 232 31.66 22.81 15.93
N VAL A 233 30.76 22.13 15.21
CA VAL A 233 29.31 22.45 15.27
C VAL A 233 28.45 21.40 15.98
N GLY A 234 28.93 20.18 16.21
CA GLY A 234 28.09 19.08 16.72
C GLY A 234 27.51 19.35 18.11
N HIS A 235 28.31 19.95 18.99
CA HIS A 235 27.83 20.36 20.32
C HIS A 235 26.78 21.49 20.24
N LEU A 236 26.86 22.37 19.24
CA LEU A 236 25.87 23.42 18.98
C LEU A 236 24.59 22.84 18.38
N ALA A 237 24.71 21.92 17.41
CA ALA A 237 23.57 21.22 16.83
C ALA A 237 22.77 20.50 17.92
N ARG A 238 23.44 19.74 18.81
CA ARG A 238 22.81 19.08 19.95
C ARG A 238 22.09 20.05 20.89
N LYS A 239 22.70 21.21 21.16
CA LYS A 239 22.11 22.26 22.01
C LYS A 239 20.87 22.91 21.37
N TYR A 240 20.95 23.30 20.10
CA TYR A 240 19.90 24.07 19.44
C TYR A 240 18.78 23.21 18.84
N MET A 241 19.03 21.91 18.61
CA MET A 241 17.98 20.96 18.22
C MET A 241 17.22 20.37 19.41
N ALA A 242 17.67 20.61 20.65
CA ALA A 242 16.92 20.22 21.84
C ALA A 242 15.52 20.86 21.84
N GLY A 243 14.53 20.13 22.37
CA GLY A 243 13.16 20.61 22.54
C GLY A 243 12.85 20.81 24.02
N ARG A 244 12.13 19.86 24.63
CA ARG A 244 11.99 19.77 26.08
C ARG A 244 13.37 19.63 26.75
N SER A 245 13.55 20.18 27.96
CA SER A 245 14.86 20.36 28.58
C SER A 245 15.65 19.07 28.89
N ASP A 246 14.96 17.94 28.99
CA ASP A 246 15.49 16.60 29.23
C ASP A 246 15.67 15.78 27.93
N ILE A 247 15.35 16.37 26.77
CA ILE A 247 15.44 15.70 25.47
C ILE A 247 16.71 16.11 24.74
N ASP A 248 17.50 15.12 24.39
CA ASP A 248 18.69 15.28 23.58
C ASP A 248 18.36 15.72 22.13
N GLY A 249 19.14 16.65 21.59
CA GLY A 249 18.92 17.19 20.25
C GLY A 249 19.11 16.17 19.12
N GLU A 250 19.98 15.17 19.29
CA GLU A 250 20.16 14.11 18.28
C GLU A 250 18.98 13.14 18.29
N TYR A 251 18.47 12.78 19.47
CA TYR A 251 17.24 11.98 19.60
C TYR A 251 16.08 12.61 18.84
N ARG A 252 15.82 13.91 19.07
CA ARG A 252 14.74 14.63 18.38
C ARG A 252 15.00 14.75 16.88
N THR A 253 16.26 14.90 16.46
CA THR A 253 16.64 14.94 15.04
C THR A 253 16.38 13.61 14.33
N ARG A 254 16.65 12.48 14.98
CA ARG A 254 16.34 11.14 14.43
C ARG A 254 14.84 10.94 14.20
N LEU A 255 13.99 11.46 15.09
CA LEU A 255 12.53 11.48 14.87
C LEU A 255 12.16 12.29 13.63
N PHE A 256 12.75 13.48 13.44
CA PHE A 256 12.52 14.28 12.23
C PHE A 256 12.94 13.55 10.96
N HIS A 257 14.10 12.90 10.95
CA HIS A 257 14.56 12.11 9.79
C HIS A 257 13.62 10.96 9.46
N LEU A 258 13.14 10.22 10.46
CA LEU A 258 12.18 9.13 10.22
C LEU A 258 10.84 9.67 9.67
N ILE A 259 10.34 10.76 10.23
CA ILE A 259 9.12 11.42 9.70
C ILE A 259 9.35 11.85 8.26
N ARG A 260 10.47 12.53 7.96
CA ARG A 260 10.82 13.00 6.60
C ARG A 260 10.87 11.86 5.60
N ASP A 261 11.57 10.79 5.95
CA ASP A 261 11.78 9.63 5.08
C ASP A 261 10.43 8.98 4.69
N LEU A 262 9.54 8.81 5.67
CA LEU A 262 8.23 8.19 5.49
C LEU A 262 7.18 9.08 4.79
N THR A 263 7.38 10.40 4.75
CA THR A 263 6.26 11.32 4.41
C THR A 263 6.60 12.49 3.49
N ALA A 264 7.87 12.84 3.33
CA ALA A 264 8.29 14.05 2.61
C ALA A 264 9.36 13.77 1.53
N ASP A 265 10.23 12.78 1.74
CA ASP A 265 11.22 12.36 0.74
C ASP A 265 10.59 11.54 -0.40
N SER A 266 11.41 11.09 -1.36
CA SER A 266 10.94 10.28 -2.50
C SER A 266 10.19 9.02 -2.06
N TYR A 267 10.60 8.40 -0.95
CA TYR A 267 9.90 7.26 -0.37
C TYR A 267 8.52 7.64 0.20
N GLY A 268 8.43 8.74 0.95
CA GLY A 268 7.14 9.28 1.39
C GLY A 268 6.21 9.64 0.23
N GLY A 269 6.75 10.24 -0.84
CA GLY A 269 6.01 10.48 -2.07
C GLY A 269 5.47 9.20 -2.71
N TRP A 270 6.28 8.15 -2.77
CA TRP A 270 5.84 6.82 -3.21
C TRP A 270 4.74 6.26 -2.30
N GLN A 271 4.88 6.34 -0.98
CA GLN A 271 3.85 5.87 -0.04
C GLN A 271 2.50 6.59 -0.23
N LEU A 272 2.51 7.93 -0.38
CA LEU A 272 1.28 8.72 -0.56
C LEU A 272 0.49 8.28 -1.81
N VAL A 273 1.18 7.93 -2.90
CA VAL A 273 0.54 7.51 -4.15
C VAL A 273 0.16 6.03 -4.10
N THR A 274 1.06 5.16 -3.66
CA THR A 274 0.87 3.71 -3.64
C THR A 274 -0.25 3.30 -2.68
N ASN A 275 -0.37 3.95 -1.51
CA ASN A 275 -1.47 3.67 -0.59
C ASN A 275 -2.86 3.86 -1.23
N ILE A 276 -2.98 4.81 -2.16
CA ILE A 276 -4.20 5.11 -2.91
C ILE A 276 -4.40 4.11 -4.07
N GLN A 277 -3.35 3.79 -4.83
CA GLN A 277 -3.46 3.10 -6.11
C GLN A 277 -3.30 1.57 -6.04
N ALA A 278 -2.57 1.05 -5.04
CA ALA A 278 -2.30 -0.38 -4.91
C ALA A 278 -3.59 -1.20 -4.71
N GLY A 279 -3.71 -2.30 -5.45
CA GLY A 279 -4.93 -3.14 -5.47
C GLY A 279 -6.10 -2.52 -6.24
N GLY A 280 -5.87 -1.43 -6.99
CA GLY A 280 -6.89 -0.66 -7.68
C GLY A 280 -7.37 0.51 -6.81
N GLY A 281 -7.42 1.70 -7.42
CA GLY A 281 -7.73 2.96 -6.74
C GLY A 281 -9.04 2.98 -5.96
N LEU A 282 -9.26 4.06 -5.21
CA LEU A 282 -10.42 4.23 -4.31
C LEU A 282 -11.78 3.84 -4.91
N TYR A 283 -11.99 4.08 -6.20
CA TYR A 283 -13.23 3.71 -6.89
C TYR A 283 -13.46 2.19 -6.97
N ALA A 284 -12.41 1.41 -7.24
CA ALA A 284 -12.52 -0.05 -7.33
C ALA A 284 -12.94 -0.66 -6.00
N GLN A 285 -12.37 -0.16 -4.90
CA GLN A 285 -12.68 -0.60 -3.54
C GLN A 285 -14.15 -0.32 -3.21
N ARG A 286 -14.67 0.86 -3.56
CA ARG A 286 -16.10 1.19 -3.41
C ARG A 286 -17.03 0.26 -4.19
N ILE A 287 -16.68 -0.11 -5.42
CA ILE A 287 -17.48 -1.06 -6.21
C ILE A 287 -17.58 -2.40 -5.48
N VAL A 288 -16.46 -2.94 -5.00
CA VAL A 288 -16.45 -4.24 -4.32
C VAL A 288 -17.20 -4.15 -3.00
N THR A 289 -16.96 -3.13 -2.17
CA THR A 289 -17.72 -2.91 -0.94
C THR A 289 -19.23 -2.85 -1.21
N ARG A 290 -19.67 -2.10 -2.22
CA ARG A 290 -21.09 -2.01 -2.59
C ARG A 290 -21.67 -3.35 -3.03
N ARG A 291 -20.89 -4.17 -3.74
CA ARG A 291 -21.31 -5.51 -4.20
C ARG A 291 -21.53 -6.47 -3.05
N HIS A 292 -20.71 -6.40 -2.01
CA HIS A 292 -20.76 -7.33 -0.86
C HIS A 292 -21.60 -6.81 0.32
N TYR A 293 -22.03 -5.54 0.30
CA TYR A 293 -22.92 -5.01 1.33
C TYR A 293 -24.36 -5.48 1.10
N ASP A 294 -25.01 -5.98 2.16
CA ASP A 294 -26.40 -6.46 2.12
C ASP A 294 -27.40 -5.28 2.12
N LEU A 295 -27.55 -4.68 0.94
CA LEU A 295 -28.44 -3.54 0.73
C LEU A 295 -29.92 -3.93 0.87
N GLU A 296 -30.27 -5.19 0.60
CA GLU A 296 -31.65 -5.67 0.77
C GLU A 296 -32.02 -5.74 2.24
N ARG A 297 -31.17 -6.31 3.10
CA ARG A 297 -31.36 -6.28 4.56
C ARG A 297 -31.43 -4.85 5.07
N ALA A 298 -30.54 -3.97 4.63
CA ALA A 298 -30.57 -2.56 5.05
C ALA A 298 -31.90 -1.87 4.69
N LYS A 299 -32.44 -2.13 3.49
CA LYS A 299 -33.78 -1.65 3.09
C LYS A 299 -34.88 -2.25 3.94
N GLN A 300 -34.83 -3.56 4.24
CA GLN A 300 -35.83 -4.22 5.10
C GLN A 300 -35.86 -3.62 6.51
N VAL A 301 -34.68 -3.38 7.11
CA VAL A 301 -34.58 -2.68 8.40
C VAL A 301 -35.22 -1.29 8.33
N ALA A 302 -34.93 -0.52 7.27
CA ALA A 302 -35.50 0.81 7.08
C ALA A 302 -37.03 0.78 6.85
N LEU A 303 -37.53 -0.17 6.08
CA LEU A 303 -38.97 -0.37 5.83
C LEU A 303 -39.69 -0.77 7.12
N ALA A 304 -39.13 -1.67 7.93
CA ALA A 304 -39.67 -2.03 9.23
C ALA A 304 -39.75 -0.81 10.16
N ALA A 305 -38.67 -0.02 10.24
CA ALA A 305 -38.64 1.21 11.04
C ALA A 305 -39.67 2.26 10.57
N ALA A 306 -40.01 2.27 9.28
CA ALA A 306 -41.05 3.14 8.71
C ALA A 306 -42.48 2.57 8.84
N GLY A 307 -42.67 1.37 9.41
CA GLY A 307 -43.97 0.69 9.46
C GLY A 307 -44.45 0.15 8.11
N LEU A 308 -43.54 0.00 7.14
CA LEU A 308 -43.80 -0.44 5.77
C LEU A 308 -43.37 -1.89 5.49
N GLY A 309 -42.88 -2.61 6.49
CA GLY A 309 -42.42 -4.00 6.35
C GLY A 309 -42.39 -4.74 7.68
N ALA A 310 -42.25 -6.07 7.60
CA ALA A 310 -42.00 -6.89 8.79
C ALA A 310 -40.60 -6.61 9.34
N HIS A 311 -40.44 -6.67 10.66
CA HIS A 311 -39.12 -6.62 11.28
C HIS A 311 -38.28 -7.81 10.79
N PRO A 312 -37.07 -7.59 10.25
CA PRO A 312 -36.19 -8.70 9.90
C PRO A 312 -35.79 -9.43 11.19
N ASP A 313 -35.90 -10.76 11.19
CA ASP A 313 -35.45 -11.59 12.31
C ASP A 313 -33.93 -11.39 12.53
N HIS A 314 -33.53 -11.32 13.80
CA HIS A 314 -32.18 -10.96 14.26
C HIS A 314 -31.07 -11.87 13.73
#